data_AF-S3WUS3-F1
#
_entry.id   AF-S3WUS3-F1
#
_cell.length_a   1.000
_cell.length_b   1.000
_cell.length_c   1.000
_cell.angle_alpha   90.00
_cell.angle_beta   90.00
_cell.angle_gamma   90.00
#
_symmetry.space_group_name_H-M   'P 1'
#
loop_
_entity.id
_entity.type
_entity.pdbx_description
1 polymer ?
#
loop_
_entity_poly.entity_id
_entity_poly.type
_entity_poly.pdbx_seq_one_letter_code
_entity_poly.pdbx_strand_id
1 'polypeptide(L)'
;MLFWLSAYLLTCAVEIPVILLACRVLGWPVRLWPMVVIGWMLQFTHPVLWLVAPNTISGLLCAEMVVILVEGAALGQWASHRPELGNHPVRCAAMTVSMAANAASVLVGLVASQVVW
;
A
#
# COMPACT_ATOMS: atom_id res chain seq x y z
N MET A 1 0.86 6.66 23.65
CA MET A 1 2.00 5.87 23.12
C MET A 1 1.62 4.84 22.04
N LEU A 2 0.39 4.31 22.00
CA LEU A 2 0.00 3.28 20.99
C LEU A 2 -0.62 3.83 19.70
N PHE A 3 -0.77 5.15 19.54
CA PHE A 3 -1.47 5.76 18.40
C PHE A 3 -0.85 5.40 17.04
N TRP A 4 0.48 5.37 16.95
CA TRP A 4 1.19 4.96 15.73
C TRP A 4 0.95 3.48 15.40
N LEU A 5 0.84 2.62 16.43
CA LEU A 5 0.57 1.20 16.24
C LEU A 5 -0.86 0.98 15.76
N SER A 6 -1.84 1.70 16.32
CA SER A 6 -3.23 1.64 15.83
C SER A 6 -3.35 2.16 14.40
N ALA A 7 -2.65 3.25 14.04
CA ALA A 7 -2.60 3.75 12.68
C ALA A 7 -2.01 2.68 11.75
N TYR A 8 -0.91 2.03 12.13
CA TYR A 8 -0.29 0.94 11.38
C TYR A 8 -1.18 -0.26 11.15
N LEU A 9 -1.83 -0.73 12.21
CA LEU A 9 -2.75 -1.85 12.09
C LEU A 9 -3.95 -1.50 11.20
N LEU A 10 -4.44 -0.26 11.27
CA LEU A 10 -5.51 0.22 10.39
C LEU A 10 -5.06 0.28 8.94
N THR A 11 -3.88 0.83 8.66
CA THR A 11 -3.27 0.85 7.33
C THR A 11 -3.13 -0.58 6.79
N CYS A 12 -2.58 -1.53 7.57
CA CYS A 12 -2.49 -2.93 7.18
C CYS A 12 -3.87 -3.55 6.88
N ALA A 13 -4.87 -3.25 7.72
CA ALA A 13 -6.22 -3.78 7.58
C ALA A 13 -6.95 -3.26 6.33
N VAL A 14 -6.55 -2.10 5.81
CA VAL A 14 -7.11 -1.53 4.58
C VAL A 14 -6.33 -1.97 3.34
N GLU A 15 -5.01 -1.82 3.36
CA GLU A 15 -4.19 -1.97 2.17
C GLU A 15 -4.00 -3.42 1.75
N ILE A 16 -3.80 -4.35 2.70
CA ILE A 16 -3.58 -5.77 2.37
C ILE A 16 -4.79 -6.36 1.61
N PRO A 17 -6.06 -6.16 2.06
CA PRO A 17 -7.23 -6.59 1.28
C PRO A 17 -7.33 -5.93 -0.09
N VAL A 18 -7.00 -4.63 -0.21
CA VAL A 18 -7.05 -3.90 -1.49
C VAL A 18 -6.01 -4.47 -2.46
N ILE A 19 -4.79 -4.73 -2.00
CA ILE A 19 -3.72 -5.36 -2.81
C ILE A 19 -4.17 -6.75 -3.27
N LEU A 20 -4.70 -7.58 -2.36
CA LEU A 20 -5.21 -8.91 -2.68
C LEU A 20 -6.30 -8.87 -3.74
N LEU A 21 -7.27 -7.97 -3.58
CA LEU A 21 -8.37 -7.79 -4.52
C LEU A 21 -7.87 -7.30 -5.88
N ALA A 22 -7.03 -6.28 -5.90
CA ALA A 22 -6.50 -5.70 -7.13
C ALA A 22 -5.65 -6.71 -7.91
N CYS A 23 -4.78 -7.46 -7.24
CA CYS A 23 -4.02 -8.55 -7.87
C CYS A 23 -4.94 -9.65 -8.44
N ARG A 24 -6.05 -10.00 -7.75
CA ARG A 24 -7.04 -10.95 -8.28
C ARG A 24 -7.75 -10.42 -9.52
N VAL A 25 -8.17 -9.16 -9.51
CA VAL A 25 -8.84 -8.50 -10.65
C VAL A 25 -7.91 -8.46 -11.87
N LEU A 26 -6.61 -8.28 -11.64
CA LEU A 26 -5.57 -8.31 -12.68
C LEU A 26 -5.24 -9.73 -13.18
N GLY A 27 -5.88 -10.78 -12.64
CA GLY A 27 -5.63 -12.17 -13.03
C GLY A 27 -4.32 -12.74 -12.51
N TRP A 28 -3.67 -12.10 -11.53
CA TRP A 28 -2.41 -12.59 -10.97
C TRP A 28 -2.68 -13.86 -10.14
N PRO A 29 -1.75 -14.83 -10.11
CA PRO A 29 -1.91 -16.04 -9.31
C PRO A 29 -1.72 -15.71 -7.81
N VAL A 30 -2.79 -15.22 -7.19
CA VAL A 30 -2.83 -14.79 -5.79
C VAL A 30 -2.92 -16.01 -4.87
N ARG A 31 -1.79 -16.40 -4.29
CA ARG A 31 -1.77 -17.25 -3.09
C ARG A 31 -1.90 -16.36 -1.85
N LEU A 32 -2.89 -16.65 -1.00
CA LEU A 32 -3.25 -15.80 0.14
C LEU A 32 -2.04 -15.47 1.02
N TRP A 33 -1.34 -16.48 1.54
CA TRP A 33 -0.23 -16.28 2.48
C TRP A 33 0.95 -15.48 1.92
N PRO A 34 1.52 -15.82 0.75
CA PRO A 34 2.57 -15.01 0.15
C PRO A 34 2.16 -13.56 -0.08
N MET A 35 0.92 -13.32 -0.50
CA MET A 35 0.42 -11.96 -0.76
C MET A 35 0.20 -11.16 0.51
N VAL A 36 -0.27 -11.79 1.58
CA VAL A 36 -0.36 -11.14 2.90
C VAL A 36 1.03 -10.75 3.39
N VAL A 37 2.03 -11.61 3.23
CA VAL A 37 3.42 -11.29 3.60
C VAL A 37 3.96 -10.12 2.77
N ILE A 38 3.75 -10.12 1.45
CA ILE A 38 4.19 -9.02 0.59
C ILE A 38 3.49 -7.72 0.95
N GLY A 39 2.16 -7.73 1.09
CA GLY A 39 1.40 -6.54 1.50
C GLY A 39 1.89 -6.00 2.85
N TRP A 40 2.13 -6.88 3.81
CA TRP A 40 2.71 -6.48 5.10
C TRP A 40 4.11 -5.89 4.97
N MET A 41 4.96 -6.46 4.10
CA MET A 41 6.30 -5.92 3.86
C MET A 41 6.28 -4.54 3.19
N LEU A 42 5.32 -4.30 2.28
CA LEU A 42 5.13 -2.99 1.67
C LEU A 42 4.78 -1.94 2.73
N GLN A 43 3.95 -2.29 3.71
CA GLN A 43 3.51 -1.37 4.76
C GLN A 43 4.61 -0.81 5.67
N PHE A 44 5.84 -1.35 5.62
CA PHE A 44 6.98 -0.79 6.39
C PHE A 44 7.37 0.62 5.97
N THR A 45 6.88 1.10 4.83
CA THR A 45 6.96 2.51 4.39
C THR A 45 6.24 3.46 5.34
N HIS A 46 5.15 3.04 5.98
CA HIS A 46 4.29 3.90 6.81
C HIS A 46 4.90 4.28 8.16
N PRO A 47 5.57 3.37 8.90
CA PRO A 47 6.40 3.78 10.04
C PRO A 47 7.44 4.85 9.68
N VAL A 48 8.04 4.77 8.49
CA VAL A 48 9.01 5.78 8.01
C VAL A 48 8.31 7.10 7.68
N LEU A 49 7.15 7.05 7.02
CA LEU A 49 6.32 8.21 6.73
C LEU A 49 5.98 9.00 8.02
N TRP A 50 5.62 8.30 9.10
CA TRP A 50 5.29 8.95 10.37
C TRP A 50 6.51 9.50 11.12
N LEU A 51 7.71 8.96 10.89
CA LEU A 51 8.94 9.57 11.41
C LEU A 51 9.21 10.94 10.78
N VAL A 52 8.84 11.14 9.51
CA VAL A 52 8.97 12.43 8.82
C VAL A 52 7.92 13.43 9.30
N ALA A 53 6.78 12.95 9.81
CA ALA A 53 5.71 13.73 10.44
C ALA A 53 5.32 15.02 9.67
N PRO A 54 4.90 14.93 8.40
CA PRO A 54 4.52 16.11 7.63
C PRO A 54 3.38 16.87 8.32
N ASN A 55 3.59 18.17 8.53
CA ASN A 55 2.68 19.07 9.26
C ASN A 55 1.71 19.84 8.35
N THR A 56 1.73 19.56 7.04
CA THR A 56 0.86 20.17 6.03
C THR A 56 0.21 19.09 5.18
N ILE A 57 -1.00 19.34 4.68
CA ILE A 57 -1.71 18.42 3.78
C ILE A 57 -0.89 18.19 2.50
N SER A 58 -0.28 19.24 1.94
CA SER A 58 0.60 19.12 0.78
C SER A 58 1.84 18.26 1.08
N GLY A 59 2.46 18.44 2.25
CA GLY A 59 3.58 17.60 2.69
C GLY A 59 3.19 16.13 2.84
N LEU A 60 2.00 15.85 3.40
CA LEU A 60 1.45 14.51 3.51
C LEU A 60 1.26 13.89 2.13
N LEU A 61 0.56 14.56 1.22
CA LEU A 61 0.31 14.06 -0.13
C LEU A 61 1.61 13.82 -0.92
N CYS A 62 2.60 14.70 -0.80
CA CYS A 62 3.92 14.49 -1.42
C CYS A 62 4.60 13.24 -0.87
N ALA A 63 4.52 13.00 0.44
CA ALA A 63 5.13 11.84 1.07
C ALA A 63 4.38 10.54 0.69
N GLU A 64 3.05 10.56 0.62
CA GLU A 64 2.22 9.46 0.09
C GLU A 64 2.58 9.13 -1.37
N MET A 65 2.84 10.14 -2.21
CA MET A 65 3.30 9.90 -3.58
C MET A 65 4.64 9.16 -3.61
N VAL A 66 5.56 9.45 -2.68
CA VAL A 66 6.82 8.71 -2.56
C VAL A 66 6.56 7.27 -2.12
N VAL A 67 5.67 7.04 -1.15
CA VAL A 67 5.27 5.70 -0.72
C VAL A 67 4.70 4.89 -1.89
N ILE A 68 3.76 5.48 -2.64
CA ILE A 68 3.16 4.87 -3.83
C ILE A 68 4.23 4.41 -4.82
N LEU A 69 5.22 5.27 -5.10
CA LEU A 69 6.30 4.96 -6.03
C LEU A 69 7.18 3.81 -5.52
N VAL A 70 7.56 3.84 -4.24
CA VAL A 70 8.41 2.81 -3.62
C VAL A 70 7.70 1.47 -3.59
N GLU A 71 6.45 1.43 -3.12
CA GLU A 71 5.67 0.21 -3.01
C GLU A 71 5.31 -0.36 -4.38
N GLY A 72 4.93 0.50 -5.33
CA GLY A 72 4.63 0.13 -6.70
C GLY A 72 5.85 -0.43 -7.42
N ALA A 73 7.02 0.18 -7.21
CA ALA A 73 8.28 -0.34 -7.74
C ALA A 73 8.66 -1.69 -7.10
N ALA A 74 8.55 -1.83 -5.78
CA ALA A 74 8.85 -3.08 -5.08
C ALA A 74 7.92 -4.22 -5.52
N LEU A 75 6.62 -3.97 -5.59
CA LEU A 75 5.63 -4.93 -6.08
C LEU A 75 5.86 -5.26 -7.57
N GLY A 76 6.17 -4.27 -8.38
CA GLY A 76 6.47 -4.44 -9.80
C GLY A 76 7.74 -5.27 -10.04
N GLN A 77 8.78 -5.06 -9.25
CA GLN A 77 10.00 -5.87 -9.26
C GLN A 77 9.69 -7.31 -8.85
N TRP A 78 9.00 -7.50 -7.74
CA TRP A 78 8.56 -8.82 -7.29
C TRP A 78 7.76 -9.55 -8.37
N ALA A 79 6.80 -8.86 -9.00
CA ALA A 79 5.97 -9.41 -10.07
C ALA A 79 6.75 -9.73 -11.35
N SER A 80 7.76 -8.92 -11.71
CA SER A 80 8.56 -9.16 -12.92
C SER A 80 9.43 -10.43 -12.86
N HIS A 81 9.70 -10.96 -11.67
CA HIS A 81 10.42 -12.22 -11.48
C HIS A 81 9.48 -13.44 -11.46
N ARG A 82 8.20 -13.27 -11.77
CA ARG A 82 7.19 -14.34 -11.75
C ARG A 82 6.87 -14.82 -13.16
N PRO A 83 7.36 -16.00 -13.59
CA PRO A 83 7.12 -16.51 -14.94
C PRO A 83 5.64 -16.74 -15.25
N GLU A 84 4.87 -17.08 -14.22
CA GLU A 84 3.40 -17.19 -14.21
C GLU A 84 2.63 -15.91 -14.60
N LEU A 85 3.26 -14.73 -14.57
CA LEU A 85 2.65 -13.47 -14.97
C LEU A 85 2.90 -13.10 -16.45
N GLY A 86 3.74 -13.87 -17.16
CA GLY A 86 3.98 -13.71 -18.60
C GLY A 86 4.42 -12.29 -19.02
N ASN A 87 3.95 -11.85 -20.20
CA ASN A 87 4.26 -10.53 -20.78
C ASN A 87 3.31 -9.41 -20.29
N HIS A 88 2.60 -9.59 -19.17
CA HIS A 88 1.75 -8.52 -18.64
C HIS A 88 2.58 -7.25 -18.37
N PRO A 89 1.98 -6.04 -18.50
CA PRO A 89 2.60 -4.80 -18.07
C PRO A 89 2.63 -4.72 -16.53
N VAL A 90 3.31 -5.67 -15.89
CA VAL A 90 3.29 -5.93 -14.44
C VAL A 90 3.75 -4.73 -13.62
N ARG A 91 4.64 -3.90 -14.16
CA ARG A 91 5.11 -2.67 -13.50
C ARG A 91 4.04 -1.58 -13.46
N CYS A 92 3.33 -1.36 -14.57
CA CYS A 92 2.23 -0.40 -14.61
C CYS A 92 1.08 -0.87 -13.72
N ALA A 93 0.74 -2.16 -13.81
CA ALA A 93 -0.29 -2.76 -12.98
C ALA A 93 0.06 -2.69 -11.48
N ALA A 94 1.31 -2.98 -11.10
CA ALA A 94 1.78 -2.83 -9.72
C ALA A 94 1.69 -1.38 -9.22
N MET A 95 2.00 -0.40 -10.07
CA MET A 95 1.83 1.01 -9.71
C MET A 95 0.36 1.34 -9.46
N THR A 96 -0.56 0.85 -10.30
CA THR A 96 -2.00 1.03 -10.08
C THR A 96 -2.48 0.37 -8.79
N VAL A 97 -1.98 -0.83 -8.46
CA VAL A 97 -2.29 -1.52 -7.20
C VAL A 97 -1.82 -0.68 -6.01
N SER A 98 -0.59 -0.19 -6.04
CA SER A 98 0.00 0.66 -5.01
C SER A 98 -0.80 1.97 -4.83
N MET A 99 -1.13 2.65 -5.93
CA MET A 99 -1.97 3.85 -5.90
C MET A 99 -3.33 3.58 -5.27
N ALA A 100 -4.00 2.47 -5.63
CA ALA A 100 -5.31 2.14 -5.11
C ALA A 100 -5.28 1.82 -3.60
N ALA A 101 -4.26 1.09 -3.15
CA ALA A 101 -4.08 0.75 -1.74
C ALA A 101 -3.84 2.02 -0.89
N ASN A 102 -2.86 2.84 -1.27
CA ASN A 102 -2.53 4.06 -0.55
C ASN A 102 -3.68 5.08 -0.58
N ALA A 103 -4.37 5.24 -1.72
CA ALA A 103 -5.54 6.11 -1.78
C ALA A 103 -6.67 5.64 -0.84
N ALA A 104 -6.94 4.33 -0.77
CA ALA A 104 -7.92 3.79 0.17
C ALA A 104 -7.52 4.03 1.63
N SER A 105 -6.24 3.82 1.95
CA SER A 105 -5.66 4.04 3.27
C SER A 105 -5.75 5.49 3.73
N VAL A 106 -5.39 6.44 2.85
CA VAL A 106 -5.52 7.88 3.11
C VAL A 106 -6.98 8.26 3.36
N LEU A 107 -7.91 7.79 2.53
CA LEU A 107 -9.34 8.08 2.71
C LEU A 107 -9.86 7.53 4.05
N VAL A 108 -9.50 6.29 4.40
CA VAL A 108 -9.88 5.70 5.69
C VAL A 108 -9.26 6.47 6.85
N GLY A 109 -7.99 6.86 6.74
CA GLY A 109 -7.29 7.68 7.74
C GLY A 109 -7.96 9.04 7.95
N LEU A 110 -8.36 9.71 6.86
CA LEU A 110 -9.09 10.98 6.92
C LEU A 110 -10.44 10.81 7.62
N VAL A 111 -11.21 9.78 7.28
CA VAL A 111 -12.51 9.50 7.93
C VAL A 111 -12.31 9.17 9.41
N ALA A 112 -11.35 8.30 9.74
CA ALA A 112 -11.05 7.93 11.13
C ALA A 112 -10.64 9.15 11.97
N SER A 113 -9.89 10.09 11.38
CA SER A 113 -9.48 11.33 12.05
C SER A 113 -10.65 12.29 12.36
N GLN A 114 -11.80 12.13 11.69
CA GLN A 114 -13.01 12.92 11.97
C GLN A 114 -13.93 12.26 13.00
N VAL A 115 -13.83 10.95 13.21
CA VAL A 115 -14.66 10.19 14.15
C VAL A 115 -14.06 10.15 15.56
N VAL A 116 -12.73 10.35 15.68
CA VAL A 116 -12.02 10.44 16.95
C VAL A 116 -11.93 11.91 17.39
N TRP A 117 -13.07 12.50 17.76
CA TRP A 117 -13.18 13.76 18.50
C TRP A 117 -14.17 13.59 19.65
#